data_AF-A0AAU2SSZ2-F1
#
_entry.id   AF-A0AAU2SSZ2-F1
#
_cell.length_a   1.000
_cell.length_b   1.000
_cell.length_c   1.000
_cell.angle_alpha   90.00
_cell.angle_beta   90.00
_cell.angle_gamma   90.00
#
_symmetry.space_group_name_H-M   'P 1'
#
loop_
_entity.id
_entity.type
_entity.pdbx_description
1 polymer ?
#
loop_
_entity_poly.entity_id
_entity_poly.type
_entity_poly.pdbx_seq_one_letter_code
_entity_poly.pdbx_strand_id
1 'polypeptide(L)'
;MPNAADWALVVGHPGTGVKEQTSGTYAQLMAERGSVTLAFDAAYQGESGGLPRGLEDPAQRVEDFKAAVSYLTTRDEDPGVLTMFPDTVEQAGALGGEHGFEGWEYYCGPRGHHERSAKYLAWDSVDKMASSDVFRALPLIGPRPMLQIIGERAVTAWMAIEAHQAGTGPKELHRIPGASHVDLYDKREYIDPAVEKLTDYFTTNLGK
;
A
#
# COMPACT_ATOMS: atom_id res chain seq x y z
N MET A 1 9.49 -10.44 29.08
CA MET A 1 8.47 -10.24 28.03
C MET A 1 9.06 -9.28 27.01
N PRO A 2 8.79 -9.45 25.70
CA PRO A 2 8.76 -8.30 24.79
C PRO A 2 7.76 -7.28 25.33
N ASN A 3 7.89 -6.00 24.97
CA ASN A 3 6.76 -5.08 25.13
C ASN A 3 5.62 -5.58 24.23
N ALA A 4 4.37 -5.49 24.71
CA ALA A 4 3.23 -5.62 23.82
C ALA A 4 3.29 -4.46 22.81
N ALA A 5 3.14 -4.74 21.53
CA ALA A 5 3.13 -3.69 20.52
C ALA A 5 1.98 -2.71 20.79
N ASP A 6 2.25 -1.42 20.60
CA ASP A 6 1.23 -0.39 20.83
C ASP A 6 0.14 -0.43 19.75
N TRP A 7 0.52 -0.77 18.52
CA TRP A 7 -0.37 -0.87 17.36
C TRP A 7 0.15 -1.89 16.32
N ALA A 8 -0.76 -2.37 15.47
CA ALA A 8 -0.48 -3.32 14.39
C ALA A 8 -0.85 -2.73 13.02
N LEU A 9 -0.04 -3.01 11.98
CA LEU A 9 -0.23 -2.52 10.61
C LEU A 9 -0.29 -3.65 9.58
N VAL A 10 -1.19 -3.52 8.62
CA VAL A 10 -1.15 -4.27 7.36
C VAL A 10 -0.50 -3.39 6.29
N VAL A 11 0.52 -3.91 5.60
CA VAL A 11 1.32 -3.18 4.61
C VAL A 11 1.22 -3.89 3.26
N GLY A 12 0.32 -3.44 2.39
CA GLY A 12 0.20 -3.97 1.03
C GLY A 12 1.33 -3.49 0.11
N HIS A 13 1.76 -4.34 -0.81
CA HIS A 13 2.63 -3.92 -1.91
C HIS A 13 1.85 -3.11 -2.97
N PRO A 14 2.53 -2.23 -3.73
CA PRO A 14 1.94 -1.62 -4.92
C PRO A 14 1.60 -2.67 -5.98
N GLY A 15 0.84 -2.28 -7.00
CA GLY A 15 0.49 -3.16 -8.13
C GLY A 15 1.71 -3.85 -8.73
N THR A 16 1.55 -5.12 -9.11
CA THR A 16 2.59 -6.09 -9.53
C THR A 16 3.73 -6.42 -8.56
N GLY A 17 3.86 -5.70 -7.43
CA GLY A 17 4.89 -5.96 -6.43
C GLY A 17 4.70 -7.28 -5.65
N VAL A 18 5.54 -7.48 -4.63
CA VAL A 18 5.47 -8.56 -3.62
C VAL A 18 5.95 -8.08 -2.26
N LYS A 19 5.71 -8.88 -1.22
CA LYS A 19 6.10 -8.60 0.17
C LYS A 19 7.61 -8.52 0.41
N GLU A 20 8.45 -9.03 -0.49
CA GLU A 20 9.92 -8.90 -0.40
C GLU A 20 10.46 -7.55 -0.89
N GLN A 21 9.61 -6.66 -1.40
CA GLN A 21 9.99 -5.35 -1.95
C GLN A 21 9.61 -4.21 -0.97
N THR A 22 9.33 -3.00 -1.46
CA THR A 22 9.00 -1.80 -0.66
C THR A 22 8.02 -2.04 0.51
N SER A 23 7.00 -2.89 0.36
CA SER A 23 6.09 -3.22 1.46
C SER A 23 6.79 -3.96 2.62
N GLY A 24 7.68 -4.89 2.32
CA GLY A 24 8.56 -5.53 3.30
C GLY A 24 9.52 -4.53 3.94
N THR A 25 10.11 -3.63 3.15
CA THR A 25 10.97 -2.54 3.65
C THR A 25 10.22 -1.66 4.66
N TYR A 26 9.03 -1.18 4.32
CA TYR A 26 8.21 -0.38 5.24
C TYR A 26 7.72 -1.19 6.44
N ALA A 27 7.29 -2.44 6.25
CA ALA A 27 6.87 -3.31 7.35
C ALA A 27 8.02 -3.58 8.34
N GLN A 28 9.24 -3.83 7.85
CA GLN A 28 10.41 -3.99 8.70
C GLN A 28 10.74 -2.68 9.44
N LEU A 29 10.82 -1.55 8.74
CA LEU A 29 11.21 -0.27 9.34
C LEU A 29 10.18 0.26 10.37
N MET A 30 8.91 -0.11 10.23
CA MET A 30 7.86 0.16 11.22
C MET A 30 7.90 -0.84 12.39
N ALA A 31 8.28 -2.10 12.16
CA ALA A 31 8.48 -3.09 13.23
C ALA A 31 9.71 -2.78 14.09
N GLU A 32 10.80 -2.32 13.48
CA GLU A 32 11.99 -1.78 14.16
C GLU A 32 11.66 -0.58 15.07
N ARG A 33 10.52 0.08 14.83
CA ARG A 33 9.98 1.20 15.63
C ARG A 33 8.87 0.78 16.61
N GLY A 34 8.69 -0.52 16.86
CA GLY A 34 7.89 -1.07 17.97
C GLY A 34 6.49 -1.60 17.61
N SER A 35 6.14 -1.69 16.33
CA SER A 35 4.82 -2.18 15.88
C SER A 35 4.83 -3.64 15.42
N VAL A 36 3.66 -4.27 15.41
CA VAL A 36 3.45 -5.53 14.67
C VAL A 36 3.09 -5.19 13.23
N THR A 37 3.76 -5.79 12.25
CA THR A 37 3.52 -5.49 10.83
C THR A 37 3.31 -6.76 10.02
N LEU A 38 2.42 -6.67 9.03
CA LEU A 38 2.15 -7.73 8.08
C LEU A 38 2.27 -7.20 6.64
N ALA A 39 3.43 -7.42 6.03
CA ALA A 39 3.55 -7.41 4.57
C ALA A 39 3.07 -8.77 4.03
N PHE A 40 2.15 -8.73 3.07
CA PHE A 40 1.52 -9.90 2.48
C PHE A 40 1.57 -9.82 0.95
N ASP A 41 1.62 -10.95 0.27
CA ASP A 41 1.38 -11.00 -1.18
C ASP A 41 -0.13 -11.05 -1.41
N ALA A 42 -0.65 -10.18 -2.27
CA ALA A 42 -2.05 -10.26 -2.69
C ALA A 42 -2.36 -11.61 -3.36
N ALA A 43 -3.62 -12.04 -3.27
CA ALA A 43 -4.03 -13.26 -3.96
C ALA A 43 -3.77 -13.14 -5.47
N TYR A 44 -3.59 -14.29 -6.12
CA TYR A 44 -3.18 -14.43 -7.52
C TYR A 44 -1.76 -13.92 -7.84
N GLN A 45 -1.05 -13.32 -6.87
CA GLN A 45 0.29 -12.74 -7.00
C GLN A 45 1.26 -13.34 -5.97
N GLY A 46 2.56 -13.07 -6.11
CA GLY A 46 3.61 -13.55 -5.20
C GLY A 46 3.57 -15.05 -4.90
N GLU A 47 3.69 -15.40 -3.61
CA GLU A 47 3.51 -16.78 -3.08
C GLU A 47 2.06 -17.13 -2.76
N SER A 48 1.17 -16.13 -2.67
CA SER A 48 -0.25 -16.34 -2.39
C SER A 48 -0.96 -17.13 -3.50
N GLY A 49 -1.94 -17.96 -3.13
CA GLY A 49 -2.66 -18.85 -4.05
C GLY A 49 -3.55 -18.13 -5.08
N GLY A 50 -4.34 -18.89 -5.84
CA GLY A 50 -5.29 -18.38 -6.84
C GLY A 50 -4.81 -18.46 -8.30
N LEU A 51 -5.76 -18.61 -9.22
CA LEU A 51 -5.59 -18.63 -10.68
C LEU A 51 -6.69 -17.82 -11.38
N PRO A 52 -6.41 -17.08 -12.48
CA PRO A 52 -5.13 -17.01 -13.20
C PRO A 52 -4.05 -16.25 -12.41
N ARG A 53 -2.76 -16.58 -12.63
CA ARG A 53 -1.65 -15.84 -12.01
C ARG A 53 -1.54 -14.45 -12.62
N GLY A 54 -1.20 -13.47 -11.80
CA GLY A 54 -1.21 -12.07 -12.22
C GLY A 54 -2.61 -11.51 -12.44
N LEU A 55 -3.68 -12.21 -12.00
CA LEU A 55 -4.91 -11.48 -11.70
C LEU A 55 -4.56 -10.42 -10.65
N GLU A 56 -5.09 -9.25 -10.88
CA GLU A 56 -5.04 -8.07 -10.04
C GLU A 56 -6.52 -7.74 -9.83
N ASP A 57 -6.88 -7.19 -8.67
CA ASP A 57 -8.28 -7.03 -8.22
C ASP A 57 -8.23 -6.20 -6.92
N PRO A 58 -8.97 -5.08 -6.65
CA PRO A 58 -9.35 -4.73 -5.26
C PRO A 58 -10.64 -5.25 -4.65
N ALA A 59 -11.51 -5.95 -5.38
CA ALA A 59 -12.47 -6.84 -4.74
C ALA A 59 -11.70 -8.00 -4.13
N GLN A 60 -10.56 -8.36 -4.73
CA GLN A 60 -9.54 -9.15 -4.08
C GLN A 60 -8.60 -8.33 -3.18
N ARG A 61 -7.89 -7.28 -3.60
CA ARG A 61 -6.93 -6.49 -2.77
C ARG A 61 -7.56 -6.01 -1.47
N VAL A 62 -8.82 -5.60 -1.45
CA VAL A 62 -9.49 -5.20 -0.20
C VAL A 62 -10.03 -6.41 0.57
N GLU A 63 -10.36 -7.53 -0.07
CA GLU A 63 -10.53 -8.85 0.60
C GLU A 63 -9.20 -9.38 1.15
N ASP A 64 -8.06 -9.01 0.57
CA ASP A 64 -6.72 -9.38 1.01
C ASP A 64 -6.25 -8.47 2.13
N PHE A 65 -6.49 -7.15 2.06
CA PHE A 65 -6.32 -6.24 3.21
C PHE A 65 -7.25 -6.64 4.36
N LYS A 66 -8.53 -6.99 4.08
CA LYS A 66 -9.45 -7.58 5.05
C LYS A 66 -8.93 -8.89 5.64
N ALA A 67 -8.42 -9.79 4.81
CA ALA A 67 -7.96 -11.11 5.24
C ALA A 67 -6.63 -11.01 5.99
N ALA A 68 -5.78 -10.04 5.66
CA ALA A 68 -4.59 -9.68 6.41
C ALA A 68 -4.96 -9.09 7.78
N VAL A 69 -5.92 -8.15 7.84
CA VAL A 69 -6.49 -7.66 9.11
C VAL A 69 -7.14 -8.82 9.89
N SER A 70 -8.00 -9.62 9.26
CA SER A 70 -8.68 -10.76 9.89
C SER A 70 -7.72 -11.87 10.31
N TYR A 71 -6.59 -12.03 9.63
CA TYR A 71 -5.52 -12.91 10.06
C TYR A 71 -4.82 -12.33 11.29
N LEU A 72 -4.50 -11.04 11.31
CA LEU A 72 -4.05 -10.35 12.52
C LEU A 72 -5.07 -10.53 13.66
N THR A 73 -6.39 -10.45 13.41
CA THR A 73 -7.44 -10.71 14.43
C THR A 73 -7.49 -12.15 14.95
N THR A 74 -6.65 -13.06 14.44
CA THR A 74 -6.43 -14.41 15.01
C THR A 74 -5.11 -14.53 15.79
N ARG A 75 -4.33 -13.46 15.88
CA ARG A 75 -3.09 -13.34 16.68
C ARG A 75 -3.43 -12.64 18.00
N ASP A 76 -2.50 -12.68 18.95
CA ASP A 76 -2.72 -12.08 20.29
C ASP A 76 -2.53 -10.54 20.25
N GLU A 77 -2.14 -9.97 19.11
CA GLU A 77 -1.64 -8.60 18.94
C GLU A 77 -2.57 -7.62 18.17
N ASP A 78 -3.86 -7.92 17.96
CA ASP A 78 -4.75 -7.20 17.01
C ASP A 78 -6.00 -6.47 17.62
N PRO A 79 -6.50 -5.38 16.98
CA PRO A 79 -7.67 -4.61 17.43
C PRO A 79 -9.04 -4.77 16.71
N GLY A 80 -9.22 -5.44 15.55
CA GLY A 80 -10.55 -5.66 14.92
C GLY A 80 -10.79 -5.30 13.42
N VAL A 81 -11.97 -5.68 12.88
CA VAL A 81 -12.29 -5.90 11.43
C VAL A 81 -13.10 -4.79 10.71
N LEU A 82 -12.91 -4.57 9.39
CA LEU A 82 -13.91 -3.96 8.45
C LEU A 82 -13.67 -4.29 6.93
N THR A 83 -14.67 -4.09 6.03
CA THR A 83 -14.85 -4.82 4.73
C THR A 83 -15.26 -3.97 3.48
N MET A 84 -14.57 -4.06 2.31
CA MET A 84 -14.97 -3.47 0.98
C MET A 84 -14.30 -4.06 -0.34
N PHE A 85 -14.47 -3.47 -1.56
CA PHE A 85 -14.07 -3.92 -2.96
C PHE A 85 -13.84 -2.70 -3.96
N PRO A 86 -13.75 -2.69 -5.34
CA PRO A 86 -13.37 -3.60 -6.52
C PRO A 86 -12.14 -3.15 -7.46
N ASP A 87 -11.91 -3.55 -8.76
CA ASP A 87 -11.16 -4.75 -9.31
C ASP A 87 -10.07 -4.73 -10.51
N THR A 88 -9.43 -3.66 -11.01
CA THR A 88 -8.17 -3.68 -11.91
C THR A 88 -8.16 -3.82 -13.48
N VAL A 89 -7.09 -4.14 -14.27
CA VAL A 89 -5.71 -3.58 -14.29
C VAL A 89 -5.19 -2.99 -15.63
N GLU A 90 -5.62 -3.35 -16.84
CA GLU A 90 -5.18 -2.58 -18.04
C GLU A 90 -5.89 -1.21 -18.10
N GLN A 91 -7.00 -1.08 -17.36
CA GLN A 91 -7.54 0.19 -16.86
C GLN A 91 -6.61 0.93 -15.86
N ALA A 92 -5.46 0.37 -15.46
CA ALA A 92 -4.30 1.11 -14.91
C ALA A 92 -3.17 1.30 -15.93
N GLY A 93 -2.90 0.29 -16.76
CA GLY A 93 -1.79 0.30 -17.72
C GLY A 93 -1.80 1.48 -18.69
N ALA A 94 -2.99 1.95 -19.10
CA ALA A 94 -3.14 3.07 -20.02
C ALA A 94 -2.81 4.47 -19.44
N LEU A 95 -2.51 4.61 -18.13
CA LEU A 95 -2.35 5.91 -17.45
C LEU A 95 -0.89 6.34 -17.16
N GLY A 96 0.11 5.45 -17.32
CA GLY A 96 1.35 5.52 -16.53
C GLY A 96 2.37 6.64 -16.78
N GLY A 97 2.71 6.96 -18.04
CA GLY A 97 3.74 7.96 -18.38
C GLY A 97 5.17 7.65 -17.87
N GLU A 98 5.95 8.69 -17.60
CA GLU A 98 7.37 8.62 -17.17
C GLU A 98 7.59 7.79 -15.88
N HIS A 99 6.61 7.80 -14.98
CA HIS A 99 6.56 6.94 -13.79
C HIS A 99 6.66 5.44 -14.13
N GLY A 100 6.19 5.02 -15.30
CA GLY A 100 6.35 3.65 -15.80
C GLY A 100 7.81 3.26 -16.07
N PHE A 101 8.69 4.22 -16.40
CA PHE A 101 10.12 3.96 -16.54
C PHE A 101 10.80 3.77 -15.18
N GLU A 102 10.55 4.67 -14.21
CA GLU A 102 11.06 4.51 -12.84
C GLU A 102 10.57 3.20 -12.20
N GLY A 103 9.30 2.85 -12.40
CA GLY A 103 8.71 1.61 -11.90
C GLY A 103 9.32 0.37 -12.55
N TRP A 104 9.59 0.41 -13.85
CA TRP A 104 10.27 -0.68 -14.56
C TRP A 104 11.72 -0.85 -14.09
N GLU A 105 12.48 0.24 -13.87
CA GLU A 105 13.84 0.16 -13.33
C GLU A 105 13.85 -0.55 -11.96
N TYR A 106 12.92 -0.18 -11.08
CA TYR A 106 12.80 -0.79 -9.75
C TYR A 106 12.39 -2.26 -9.82
N TYR A 107 11.27 -2.59 -10.50
CA TYR A 107 10.71 -3.94 -10.47
C TYR A 107 11.37 -4.96 -11.39
N CYS A 108 12.01 -4.51 -12.48
CA CYS A 108 12.68 -5.39 -13.45
C CYS A 108 14.21 -5.34 -13.35
N GLY A 109 14.78 -4.25 -12.81
CA GLY A 109 16.21 -4.11 -12.56
C GLY A 109 16.66 -4.69 -11.21
N PRO A 110 17.98 -4.81 -10.97
CA PRO A 110 18.53 -5.42 -9.75
C PRO A 110 18.29 -4.61 -8.46
N ARG A 111 17.62 -3.45 -8.57
CA ARG A 111 17.26 -2.55 -7.47
C ARG A 111 16.10 -3.11 -6.62
N GLY A 112 15.13 -3.74 -7.26
CA GLY A 112 13.94 -4.31 -6.60
C GLY A 112 13.39 -5.56 -7.29
N HIS A 113 14.04 -6.13 -8.31
CA HIS A 113 13.62 -7.39 -8.93
C HIS A 113 13.47 -8.49 -7.88
N HIS A 114 12.29 -9.11 -7.88
CA HIS A 114 12.03 -10.33 -7.14
C HIS A 114 11.49 -11.38 -8.11
N GLU A 115 11.87 -12.66 -7.97
CA GLU A 115 11.49 -13.68 -8.96
C GLU A 115 9.96 -13.86 -9.09
N ARG A 116 9.24 -13.55 -7.99
CA ARG A 116 7.79 -13.71 -7.80
C ARG A 116 6.96 -12.46 -8.11
N SER A 117 7.57 -11.31 -8.45
CA SER A 117 6.79 -10.13 -8.87
C SER A 117 5.99 -10.43 -10.14
N ALA A 118 4.82 -9.82 -10.28
CA ALA A 118 3.93 -10.11 -11.41
C ALA A 118 4.47 -9.46 -12.69
N LYS A 119 5.11 -10.27 -13.54
CA LYS A 119 5.79 -9.82 -14.79
C LYS A 119 4.85 -9.53 -15.94
N TYR A 120 3.59 -9.88 -15.77
CA TYR A 120 2.44 -9.60 -16.60
C TYR A 120 1.20 -9.68 -15.70
N LEU A 121 0.05 -9.29 -16.24
CA LEU A 121 -1.22 -9.33 -15.55
C LEU A 121 -2.25 -10.11 -16.40
N ALA A 122 -3.31 -10.62 -15.78
CA ALA A 122 -4.35 -11.35 -16.50
C ALA A 122 -5.30 -10.40 -17.25
N TRP A 123 -5.78 -10.78 -18.44
CA TRP A 123 -6.73 -9.96 -19.21
C TRP A 123 -8.08 -9.81 -18.50
N ASP A 124 -8.54 -10.83 -17.75
CA ASP A 124 -9.82 -10.75 -17.04
C ASP A 124 -9.83 -9.67 -15.94
N SER A 125 -8.66 -9.30 -15.41
CA SER A 125 -8.51 -8.19 -14.48
C SER A 125 -9.11 -6.89 -15.04
N VAL A 126 -8.99 -6.70 -16.36
CA VAL A 126 -8.90 -5.40 -17.06
C VAL A 126 -10.12 -4.52 -16.99
N ASP A 127 -11.32 -5.09 -17.08
CA ASP A 127 -12.55 -4.31 -17.18
C ASP A 127 -12.94 -3.64 -15.84
N LYS A 128 -12.13 -3.84 -14.79
CA LYS A 128 -12.60 -3.78 -13.41
C LYS A 128 -11.96 -2.67 -12.52
N MET A 129 -10.94 -1.89 -12.93
CA MET A 129 -10.26 -0.81 -12.15
C MET A 129 -10.90 0.56 -12.32
N ALA A 130 -11.39 0.82 -13.53
CA ALA A 130 -12.13 2.00 -13.93
C ALA A 130 -13.62 1.68 -14.13
N SER A 131 -14.05 0.41 -13.97
CA SER A 131 -15.36 0.14 -13.36
C SER A 131 -15.33 0.25 -11.82
N SER A 132 -14.14 0.28 -11.22
CA SER A 132 -13.95 0.62 -9.82
C SER A 132 -13.81 2.14 -9.66
N ASP A 133 -14.35 2.64 -8.57
CA ASP A 133 -14.10 3.99 -8.08
C ASP A 133 -13.63 3.82 -6.63
N VAL A 134 -12.31 3.68 -6.48
CA VAL A 134 -11.66 3.57 -5.17
C VAL A 134 -11.82 4.83 -4.31
N PHE A 135 -12.20 5.96 -4.92
CA PHE A 135 -12.43 7.22 -4.23
C PHE A 135 -13.88 7.39 -3.74
N ARG A 136 -14.84 6.71 -4.37
CA ARG A 136 -16.28 6.66 -4.01
C ARG A 136 -16.55 6.49 -2.52
N ALA A 137 -15.73 5.70 -1.85
CA ALA A 137 -15.92 5.31 -0.46
C ALA A 137 -15.07 6.11 0.54
N LEU A 138 -14.21 7.03 0.08
CA LEU A 138 -13.43 7.90 0.98
C LEU A 138 -14.31 8.75 1.93
N PRO A 139 -15.52 9.22 1.54
CA PRO A 139 -16.42 9.89 2.47
C PRO A 139 -16.93 9.01 3.62
N LEU A 140 -16.75 7.68 3.54
CA LEU A 140 -17.08 6.69 4.57
C LEU A 140 -15.88 6.32 5.47
N ILE A 141 -14.69 6.89 5.23
CA ILE A 141 -13.54 6.68 6.12
C ILE A 141 -13.71 7.50 7.39
N GLY A 142 -14.11 8.77 7.29
CA GLY A 142 -14.46 9.61 8.43
C GLY A 142 -15.51 8.93 9.34
N PRO A 143 -15.38 9.01 10.68
CA PRO A 143 -14.52 9.95 11.42
C PRO A 143 -13.08 9.47 11.65
N ARG A 144 -12.66 8.33 11.09
CA ARG A 144 -11.30 7.81 11.27
C ARG A 144 -10.27 8.78 10.67
N PRO A 145 -9.10 8.95 11.30
CA PRO A 145 -8.05 9.82 10.79
C PRO A 145 -7.44 9.25 9.50
N MET A 146 -6.87 10.12 8.66
CA MET A 146 -6.16 9.73 7.43
C MET A 146 -4.83 10.48 7.28
N LEU A 147 -3.78 9.80 6.82
CA LEU A 147 -2.51 10.41 6.39
C LEU A 147 -2.22 10.01 4.94
N GLN A 148 -1.77 10.98 4.15
CA GLN A 148 -1.23 10.78 2.81
C GLN A 148 0.23 11.28 2.82
N ILE A 149 1.18 10.47 2.36
CA ILE A 149 2.57 10.90 2.12
C ILE A 149 2.83 10.84 0.62
N ILE A 150 3.41 11.90 0.05
CA ILE A 150 3.76 12.00 -1.37
C ILE A 150 5.15 12.59 -1.58
N GLY A 151 5.83 12.19 -2.64
CA GLY A 151 7.02 12.87 -3.12
C GLY A 151 6.65 14.20 -3.79
N GLU A 152 7.45 15.24 -3.56
CA GLU A 152 7.21 16.57 -4.13
C GLU A 152 7.20 16.58 -5.67
N ARG A 153 8.05 15.75 -6.30
CA ARG A 153 8.13 15.56 -7.76
C ARG A 153 7.28 14.38 -8.26
N ALA A 154 6.53 13.69 -7.40
CA ALA A 154 5.77 12.52 -7.80
C ALA A 154 4.63 12.90 -8.77
N VAL A 155 4.70 12.44 -10.02
CA VAL A 155 3.66 12.70 -11.03
C VAL A 155 2.29 12.12 -10.66
N THR A 156 2.24 11.17 -9.72
CA THR A 156 1.01 10.61 -9.14
C THR A 156 0.47 11.39 -7.94
N ALA A 157 1.12 12.48 -7.52
CA ALA A 157 0.72 13.24 -6.32
C ALA A 157 -0.73 13.73 -6.37
N TRP A 158 -1.28 13.96 -7.57
CA TRP A 158 -2.69 14.32 -7.76
C TRP A 158 -3.65 13.28 -7.17
N MET A 159 -3.34 11.98 -7.27
CA MET A 159 -4.21 10.91 -6.74
C MET A 159 -4.38 11.02 -5.23
N ALA A 160 -3.28 11.29 -4.52
CA ALA A 160 -3.30 11.49 -3.06
C ALA A 160 -3.92 12.84 -2.68
N ILE A 161 -3.80 13.87 -3.53
CA ILE A 161 -4.44 15.18 -3.33
C ILE A 161 -5.95 15.06 -3.50
N GLU A 162 -6.45 14.35 -4.51
CA GLU A 162 -7.88 14.07 -4.71
C GLU A 162 -8.43 13.20 -3.59
N ALA A 163 -7.71 12.15 -3.20
CA ALA A 163 -8.09 11.32 -2.05
C ALA A 163 -8.15 12.14 -0.74
N HIS A 164 -7.17 13.02 -0.53
CA HIS A 164 -7.18 13.96 0.58
C HIS A 164 -8.35 14.95 0.50
N GLN A 165 -8.71 15.44 -0.68
CA GLN A 165 -9.86 16.35 -0.84
C GLN A 165 -11.18 15.63 -0.52
N ALA A 166 -11.40 14.44 -1.08
CA ALA A 166 -12.62 13.65 -0.92
C ALA A 166 -12.78 13.00 0.47
N GLY A 167 -11.70 12.72 1.19
CA GLY A 167 -11.74 12.12 2.53
C GLY A 167 -12.46 12.99 3.56
N THR A 168 -13.20 12.37 4.47
CA THR A 168 -13.94 13.01 5.57
C THR A 168 -13.24 12.76 6.91
N GLY A 169 -13.40 13.67 7.88
CA GLY A 169 -12.74 13.56 9.20
C GLY A 169 -11.33 14.19 9.25
N PRO A 170 -10.53 13.87 10.29
CA PRO A 170 -9.18 14.38 10.46
C PRO A 170 -8.25 13.85 9.36
N LYS A 171 -7.54 14.74 8.66
CA LYS A 171 -6.72 14.35 7.51
C LYS A 171 -5.46 15.20 7.34
N GLU A 172 -4.35 14.57 6.97
CA GLU A 172 -3.07 15.21 6.69
C GLU A 172 -2.52 14.79 5.32
N LEU A 173 -1.92 15.74 4.59
CA LEU A 173 -1.16 15.50 3.37
C LEU A 173 0.28 15.99 3.59
N HIS A 174 1.22 15.06 3.73
CA HIS A 174 2.64 15.33 3.95
C HIS A 174 3.41 15.21 2.62
N ARG A 175 4.37 16.11 2.39
CA ARG A 175 5.20 16.16 1.17
C ARG A 175 6.66 15.95 1.52
N ILE A 176 7.29 14.94 0.92
CA ILE A 176 8.73 14.68 1.03
C ILE A 176 9.44 15.49 -0.06
N PRO A 177 10.27 16.52 0.29
CA PRO A 177 10.92 17.38 -0.69
C PRO A 177 11.85 16.60 -1.63
N GLY A 178 11.90 17.01 -2.89
CA GLY A 178 12.79 16.43 -3.90
C GLY A 178 12.48 14.99 -4.36
N ALA A 179 11.66 14.21 -3.65
CA ALA A 179 11.34 12.82 -4.02
C ALA A 179 10.40 12.72 -5.24
N SER A 180 10.66 11.77 -6.15
CA SER A 180 9.72 11.26 -7.16
C SER A 180 8.67 10.33 -6.54
N HIS A 181 7.98 9.53 -7.38
CA HIS A 181 7.15 8.44 -6.90
C HIS A 181 7.99 7.27 -6.37
N VAL A 182 8.90 6.74 -7.19
CA VAL A 182 9.65 5.50 -6.89
C VAL A 182 10.84 5.79 -5.96
N ASP A 183 11.24 7.05 -5.83
CA ASP A 183 12.16 7.52 -4.78
C ASP A 183 11.67 7.15 -3.36
N LEU A 184 10.36 7.03 -3.14
CA LEU A 184 9.77 6.63 -1.84
C LEU A 184 9.70 5.11 -1.62
N TYR A 185 10.26 4.27 -2.50
CA TYR A 185 10.19 2.81 -2.37
C TYR A 185 11.37 2.19 -1.60
N ASP A 186 12.55 2.80 -1.67
CA ASP A 186 13.81 2.19 -1.19
C ASP A 186 14.92 3.17 -0.78
N LYS A 187 14.96 4.38 -1.36
CA LYS A 187 16.01 5.37 -1.06
C LYS A 187 15.87 5.90 0.37
N ARG A 188 16.83 5.56 1.24
CA ARG A 188 16.88 5.97 2.66
C ARG A 188 16.65 7.46 2.88
N GLU A 189 17.24 8.30 2.04
CA GLU A 189 17.09 9.77 2.08
C GLU A 189 15.64 10.27 1.99
N TYR A 190 14.72 9.48 1.43
CA TYR A 190 13.30 9.81 1.31
C TYR A 190 12.38 8.89 2.13
N ILE A 191 12.73 7.60 2.29
CA ILE A 191 11.89 6.68 3.08
C ILE A 191 12.05 6.87 4.58
N ASP A 192 13.22 7.27 5.11
CA ASP A 192 13.37 7.47 6.55
C ASP A 192 12.49 8.62 7.09
N PRO A 193 12.46 9.83 6.47
CA PRO A 193 11.51 10.88 6.85
C PRO A 193 10.05 10.46 6.70
N ALA A 194 9.72 9.64 5.69
CA ALA A 194 8.37 9.12 5.52
C ALA A 194 7.98 8.13 6.64
N VAL A 195 8.88 7.24 7.03
CA VAL A 195 8.69 6.26 8.12
C VAL A 195 8.65 6.94 9.49
N GLU A 196 9.48 7.96 9.73
CA GLU A 196 9.38 8.83 10.91
C GLU A 196 7.99 9.46 10.99
N LYS A 197 7.51 10.07 9.89
CA LYS A 197 6.18 10.68 9.83
C LYS A 197 5.04 9.67 10.02
N LEU A 198 5.15 8.44 9.52
CA LEU A 198 4.20 7.36 9.78
C LEU A 198 4.22 6.96 11.27
N THR A 199 5.39 6.90 11.89
CA THR A 199 5.57 6.48 13.29
C THR A 199 4.94 7.50 14.25
N ASP A 200 5.21 8.79 14.05
CA ASP A 200 4.55 9.88 14.80
C ASP A 200 3.03 9.79 14.66
N TYR A 201 2.54 9.55 13.44
CA TYR A 201 1.13 9.49 13.13
C TYR A 201 0.42 8.30 13.79
N PHE A 202 0.94 7.08 13.65
CA PHE A 202 0.31 5.91 14.29
C PHE A 202 0.46 5.95 15.82
N THR A 203 1.58 6.42 16.36
CA THR A 203 1.73 6.65 17.81
C THR A 203 0.69 7.66 18.32
N THR A 204 0.42 8.73 17.57
CA THR A 204 -0.58 9.75 17.96
C THR A 204 -2.03 9.27 17.85
N ASN A 205 -2.35 8.34 16.94
CA ASN A 205 -3.74 7.95 16.63
C ASN A 205 -4.12 6.54 17.12
N LEU A 206 -3.15 5.67 17.42
CA LEU A 206 -3.33 4.29 17.87
C LEU A 206 -2.52 3.94 19.14
N GLY A 207 -1.64 4.82 19.62
CA GLY A 207 -0.97 4.65 20.91
C GLY A 207 -1.94 4.65 22.10
N LYS A 208 -1.51 4.05 23.22
CA LYS A 208 -2.32 3.82 24.43
C LYS A 208 -2.03 4.84 25.54
#